data_AF-A0A1H9K3U0-F1
#
_entry.id   AF-A0A1H9K3U0-F1
#
_cell.length_a   1.000
_cell.length_b   1.000
_cell.length_c   1.000
_cell.angle_alpha   90.00
_cell.angle_beta   90.00
_cell.angle_gamma   90.00
#
_symmetry.space_group_name_H-M   'P 1'
#
loop_
_entity.id
_entity.type
_entity.pdbx_description
1 polymer ?
#
loop_
_entity_poly.entity_id
_entity_poly.type
_entity_poly.pdbx_seq_one_letter_code
_entity_poly.pdbx_strand_id
1 'polypeptide(L)'
;MQPTHPIQRSSCFSTVLVLILKDIRLDRNIHQAHIAQVIGKTPSAWAKIESGQSPLQMDTFFGACLALAMHPSQVMQVAERLVPIFNRYNWYFQSAHLGEEDELLPLIQEYYASPGYESLKSRPLERINLLAFSSYFSSAEPTVVQYCCIEQAKEWIDSGATSSQQAPLSLATIAFAGKHS
;
A
#
# COMPACT_ATOMS: atom_id res chain seq x y z
N MET A 1 24.76 -21.33 -18.76
CA MET A 1 24.13 -20.71 -17.58
C MET A 1 23.06 -19.77 -18.08
N GLN A 2 21.78 -20.09 -17.88
CA GLN A 2 20.72 -19.12 -18.14
C GLN A 2 20.85 -17.97 -17.14
N PRO A 3 20.70 -16.71 -17.55
CA PRO A 3 20.65 -15.60 -16.60
C PRO A 3 19.44 -15.83 -15.69
N THR A 4 19.66 -15.90 -14.39
CA THR A 4 18.60 -15.88 -13.38
C THR A 4 17.90 -14.54 -13.51
N HIS A 5 16.77 -14.51 -14.23
CA HIS A 5 15.90 -13.36 -14.24
C HIS A 5 15.53 -13.02 -12.78
N PRO A 6 15.54 -11.74 -12.38
CA PRO A 6 15.02 -11.37 -11.06
C PRO A 6 13.60 -11.94 -10.94
N ILE A 7 13.30 -12.60 -9.81
CA ILE A 7 11.99 -13.20 -9.56
C ILE A 7 10.96 -12.09 -9.67
N GLN A 8 10.17 -12.12 -10.73
CA GLN A 8 9.09 -11.17 -10.97
C GLN A 8 7.94 -11.53 -10.03
N ARG A 9 7.48 -10.54 -9.26
CA ARG A 9 6.40 -10.72 -8.29
C ARG A 9 5.08 -10.23 -8.86
N SER A 10 3.97 -10.91 -8.57
CA SER A 10 2.67 -10.59 -9.16
C SER A 10 1.69 -10.01 -8.15
N SER A 11 0.90 -9.04 -8.61
CA SER A 11 -0.26 -8.50 -7.90
C SER A 11 -1.31 -8.05 -8.91
N CYS A 12 -2.43 -7.50 -8.47
CA CYS A 12 -3.48 -6.97 -9.34
C CYS A 12 -3.84 -5.52 -9.04
N PHE A 13 -4.41 -4.83 -10.03
CA PHE A 13 -4.80 -3.41 -9.87
C PHE A 13 -5.79 -3.21 -8.72
N SER A 14 -6.68 -4.18 -8.49
CA SER A 14 -7.63 -4.11 -7.37
C SER A 14 -6.94 -4.09 -6.00
N THR A 15 -5.82 -4.78 -5.83
CA THR A 15 -5.00 -4.74 -4.60
C THR A 15 -4.43 -3.35 -4.35
N VAL A 16 -3.98 -2.64 -5.40
CA VAL A 16 -3.51 -1.25 -5.27
C VAL A 16 -4.64 -0.31 -4.87
N LEU A 17 -5.84 -0.49 -5.43
CA LEU A 17 -7.01 0.31 -5.05
C LEU A 17 -7.42 0.04 -3.59
N VAL A 18 -7.47 -1.23 -3.18
CA VAL A 18 -7.76 -1.62 -1.80
C VAL A 18 -6.71 -1.06 -0.83
N LEU A 19 -5.43 -1.09 -1.19
CA LEU A 19 -4.34 -0.48 -0.42
C LEU A 19 -4.62 1.00 -0.16
N ILE A 20 -4.98 1.76 -1.20
CA ILE A 20 -5.24 3.20 -1.07
C ILE A 20 -6.46 3.46 -0.20
N LEU A 21 -7.57 2.74 -0.42
CA LEU A 21 -8.79 2.88 0.39
C LEU A 21 -8.52 2.55 1.86
N LYS A 22 -7.72 1.51 2.14
CA LYS A 22 -7.34 1.12 3.49
C LYS A 22 -6.45 2.15 4.17
N ASP A 23 -5.44 2.70 3.47
CA ASP A 23 -4.57 3.75 4.01
C ASP A 23 -5.39 4.99 4.42
N ILE A 24 -6.27 5.46 3.53
CA ILE A 24 -7.14 6.62 3.78
C ILE A 24 -8.08 6.35 4.95
N ARG A 25 -8.68 5.16 4.98
CA ARG A 25 -9.58 4.75 6.07
C ARG A 25 -8.88 4.80 7.41
N LEU A 26 -7.68 4.21 7.50
CA LEU A 26 -6.93 4.15 8.74
C LEU A 26 -6.41 5.52 9.17
N ASP A 27 -5.99 6.37 8.23
CA ASP A 27 -5.58 7.74 8.51
C ASP A 27 -6.70 8.62 9.07
N ARG A 28 -7.92 8.42 8.57
CA ARG A 28 -9.10 9.13 9.06
C ARG A 28 -9.75 8.45 10.26
N ASN A 29 -9.15 7.37 10.79
CA ASN A 29 -9.72 6.53 11.86
C ASN A 29 -11.17 6.07 11.57
N ILE A 30 -11.49 5.79 10.31
CA ILE A 30 -12.81 5.33 9.90
C ILE A 30 -12.90 3.81 10.12
N HIS A 31 -13.96 3.37 10.79
CA HIS A 31 -14.18 1.95 11.05
C HIS A 31 -14.72 1.24 9.79
N GLN A 32 -14.32 -0.02 9.57
CA GLN A 32 -14.80 -0.84 8.43
C GLN A 32 -16.33 -0.91 8.34
N ALA A 33 -17.00 -0.92 9.50
CA ALA A 33 -18.46 -0.95 9.59
C ALA A 33 -19.13 0.26 8.93
N HIS A 34 -18.49 1.43 8.96
CA HIS A 34 -19.03 2.63 8.31
C HIS A 34 -19.05 2.47 6.79
N ILE A 35 -17.94 2.00 6.20
CA ILE A 35 -17.88 1.74 4.76
C ILE A 35 -18.91 0.69 4.37
N ALA A 36 -18.97 -0.41 5.12
CA ALA A 36 -19.92 -1.49 4.90
C ALA A 36 -21.38 -0.98 4.86
N GLN A 37 -21.76 -0.11 5.79
CA GLN A 37 -23.09 0.51 5.82
C GLN A 37 -23.38 1.33 4.56
N VAL A 38 -22.44 2.16 4.11
CA VAL A 38 -22.61 3.01 2.92
C VAL A 38 -22.76 2.18 1.64
N ILE A 39 -22.03 1.07 1.52
CA ILE A 39 -22.08 0.19 0.35
C ILE A 39 -23.18 -0.88 0.42
N GLY A 40 -24.01 -0.86 1.48
CA GLY A 40 -25.09 -1.84 1.67
C GLY A 40 -24.60 -3.29 1.89
N LYS A 41 -23.44 -3.46 2.54
CA LYS A 41 -22.86 -4.77 2.86
C LYS A 41 -22.64 -4.93 4.37
N THR A 42 -22.34 -6.15 4.80
CA THR A 42 -21.94 -6.41 6.20
C THR A 42 -20.47 -6.01 6.41
N PRO A 43 -20.03 -5.70 7.65
CA PRO A 43 -18.63 -5.45 7.96
C PRO A 43 -17.72 -6.61 7.54
N SER A 44 -18.19 -7.86 7.68
CA SER A 44 -17.45 -9.05 7.25
C SER A 44 -17.25 -9.11 5.73
N ALA A 45 -18.23 -8.65 4.94
CA ALA A 45 -18.10 -8.61 3.49
C ALA A 45 -17.08 -7.54 3.06
N TRP A 46 -17.05 -6.37 3.72
CA TRP A 46 -16.00 -5.38 3.47
C TRP A 46 -14.62 -5.90 3.88
N ALA A 47 -14.51 -6.57 5.03
CA ALA A 47 -13.25 -7.18 5.48
C ALA A 47 -12.71 -8.22 4.48
N LYS A 48 -13.59 -8.99 3.83
CA LYS A 48 -13.19 -9.92 2.74
C LYS A 48 -12.63 -9.20 1.52
N ILE A 49 -13.16 -8.03 1.18
CA ILE A 49 -12.63 -7.20 0.09
C ILE A 49 -11.27 -6.61 0.49
N GLU A 50 -11.15 -6.04 1.70
CA GLU A 50 -9.88 -5.50 2.21
C GLU A 50 -8.77 -6.56 2.36
N SER A 51 -9.15 -7.82 2.56
CA SER A 51 -8.22 -8.95 2.66
C SER A 51 -8.05 -9.72 1.34
N GLY A 52 -8.68 -9.27 0.25
CA GLY A 52 -8.58 -9.90 -1.08
C GLY A 52 -9.24 -11.27 -1.20
N GLN A 53 -9.98 -11.71 -0.19
CA GLN A 53 -10.84 -12.90 -0.28
C GLN A 53 -12.05 -12.69 -1.19
N SER A 54 -12.32 -11.44 -1.58
CA SER A 54 -13.38 -11.10 -2.52
C SER A 54 -12.94 -9.96 -3.43
N PRO A 55 -13.29 -10.00 -4.73
CA PRO A 55 -12.88 -8.97 -5.67
C PRO A 55 -13.53 -7.62 -5.36
N LEU A 56 -12.77 -6.54 -5.52
CA LEU A 56 -13.28 -5.17 -5.45
C LEU A 56 -14.08 -4.86 -6.72
N GLN A 57 -15.41 -4.89 -6.61
CA GLN A 57 -16.32 -4.52 -7.70
C GLN A 57 -16.43 -3.00 -7.83
N MET A 58 -16.75 -2.52 -9.03
CA MET A 58 -16.74 -1.08 -9.33
C MET A 58 -17.74 -0.29 -8.48
N ASP A 59 -18.96 -0.78 -8.30
CA ASP A 59 -19.96 -0.13 -7.43
C ASP A 59 -19.49 -0.07 -5.96
N THR A 60 -18.77 -1.10 -5.52
CA THR A 60 -18.20 -1.14 -4.17
C THR A 60 -17.06 -0.14 -4.02
N PHE A 61 -16.24 0.04 -5.06
CA PHE A 61 -15.20 1.06 -5.11
C PHE A 61 -15.79 2.48 -5.05
N PHE A 62 -16.81 2.79 -5.85
CA PHE A 62 -17.50 4.08 -5.80
C PHE A 62 -18.10 4.36 -4.42
N GLY A 63 -18.80 3.38 -3.84
CA GLY A 63 -19.38 3.51 -2.51
C GLY A 63 -18.33 3.65 -1.41
N ALA A 64 -17.19 2.97 -1.50
CA ALA A 64 -16.08 3.15 -0.57
C ALA A 64 -15.44 4.54 -0.68
N CYS A 65 -15.28 5.07 -1.89
CA CYS A 65 -14.81 6.44 -2.11
C CYS A 65 -15.76 7.46 -1.45
N LEU A 66 -17.08 7.27 -1.63
CA LEU A 66 -18.10 8.11 -1.00
C LEU A 66 -18.02 8.05 0.54
N ALA A 67 -17.94 6.85 1.12
CA ALA A 67 -17.82 6.65 2.57
C ALA A 67 -16.55 7.31 3.14
N LEU A 68 -15.50 7.38 2.34
CA LEU A 68 -14.24 8.03 2.70
C LEU A 68 -14.20 9.50 2.32
N ALA A 69 -15.27 10.12 1.80
CA ALA A 69 -15.29 11.49 1.31
C ALA A 69 -14.11 11.77 0.32
N MET A 70 -13.95 10.89 -0.65
CA MET A 70 -12.96 10.97 -1.71
C MET A 70 -13.61 10.87 -3.08
N HIS A 71 -13.06 11.55 -4.08
CA HIS A 71 -13.47 11.32 -5.46
C HIS A 71 -12.75 10.07 -6.00
N PRO A 72 -13.45 9.18 -6.71
CA PRO A 72 -12.86 8.01 -7.37
C PRO A 72 -11.66 8.34 -8.25
N SER A 73 -11.71 9.48 -8.95
CA SER A 73 -10.61 9.98 -9.79
C SER A 73 -9.32 10.26 -9.01
N GLN A 74 -9.43 10.73 -7.76
CA GLN A 74 -8.26 10.98 -6.91
C GLN A 74 -7.60 9.66 -6.50
N VAL A 75 -8.41 8.65 -6.17
CA VAL A 75 -7.88 7.31 -5.82
C VAL A 75 -7.21 6.66 -7.03
N MET A 76 -7.83 6.76 -8.21
CA MET A 76 -7.23 6.27 -9.47
C MET A 76 -5.92 6.98 -9.80
N GLN A 77 -5.85 8.29 -9.64
CA GLN A 77 -4.62 9.06 -9.86
C GLN A 77 -3.48 8.59 -8.95
N VAL A 78 -3.75 8.25 -7.70
CA VAL A 78 -2.76 7.68 -6.79
C VAL A 78 -2.32 6.30 -7.29
N ALA A 79 -3.26 5.43 -7.69
CA ALA A 79 -2.95 4.11 -8.21
C ALA A 79 -2.06 4.16 -9.47
N GLU A 80 -2.38 5.05 -10.41
CA GLU A 80 -1.60 5.27 -11.63
C GLU A 80 -0.16 5.72 -11.35
N ARG A 81 0.09 6.39 -10.22
CA ARG A 81 1.44 6.77 -9.78
C ARG A 81 2.15 5.66 -9.02
N LEU A 82 1.42 4.85 -8.25
CA LEU A 82 2.00 3.75 -7.47
C LEU A 82 2.48 2.60 -8.35
N VAL A 83 1.71 2.24 -9.39
CA VAL A 83 2.01 1.10 -10.26
C VAL A 83 3.42 1.22 -10.88
N PRO A 84 3.81 2.34 -11.50
CA PRO A 84 5.18 2.53 -11.98
C PRO A 84 6.25 2.39 -10.90
N ILE A 85 5.98 2.82 -9.65
CA ILE A 85 6.93 2.68 -8.55
C ILE A 85 7.15 1.20 -8.23
N PHE A 86 6.07 0.46 -8.02
CA PHE A 86 6.15 -0.98 -7.78
C PHE A 86 6.82 -1.71 -8.96
N ASN A 87 6.57 -1.29 -10.21
CA ASN A 87 7.24 -1.87 -11.38
C ASN A 87 8.78 -1.69 -11.32
N ARG A 88 9.30 -0.59 -10.75
CA ARG A 88 10.76 -0.42 -10.53
C ARG A 88 11.35 -1.45 -9.55
N TYR A 89 10.50 -2.04 -8.72
CA TYR A 89 10.82 -3.11 -7.79
C TYR A 89 10.42 -4.50 -8.30
N ASN A 90 10.29 -4.67 -9.63
CA ASN A 90 9.95 -5.93 -10.30
C ASN A 90 8.56 -6.51 -9.97
N TRP A 91 7.62 -5.66 -9.59
CA TRP A 91 6.21 -6.05 -9.51
C TRP A 91 5.54 -6.01 -10.88
N TYR A 92 4.63 -6.95 -11.12
CA TYR A 92 3.78 -7.02 -12.30
C TYR A 92 2.31 -6.97 -11.87
N PHE A 93 1.55 -6.05 -12.46
CA PHE A 93 0.14 -5.87 -12.14
C PHE A 93 -0.77 -6.42 -13.24
N GLN A 94 -1.62 -7.36 -12.83
CA GLN A 94 -2.63 -7.98 -13.69
C GLN A 94 -3.98 -7.30 -13.51
N SER A 95 -4.82 -7.34 -14.55
CA SER A 95 -6.21 -6.89 -14.49
C SER A 95 -7.13 -7.88 -13.77
N ALA A 96 -6.79 -9.17 -13.79
CA ALA A 96 -7.55 -10.22 -13.14
C ALA A 96 -7.36 -10.20 -11.62
N HIS A 97 -8.39 -10.62 -10.88
CA HIS A 97 -8.30 -10.85 -9.45
C HIS A 97 -7.47 -12.11 -9.18
N LEU A 98 -6.44 -12.00 -8.33
CA LEU A 98 -5.49 -13.08 -8.06
C LEU A 98 -5.80 -13.89 -6.79
N GLY A 99 -6.64 -13.38 -5.88
CA GLY A 99 -6.94 -14.06 -4.63
C GLY A 99 -5.67 -14.40 -3.83
N GLU A 100 -5.41 -15.69 -3.62
CA GLU A 100 -4.24 -16.20 -2.89
C GLU A 100 -2.91 -16.09 -3.67
N GLU A 101 -2.96 -15.90 -4.99
CA GLU A 101 -1.76 -15.69 -5.83
C GLU A 101 -1.24 -14.24 -5.78
N ASP A 102 -1.95 -13.33 -5.09
CA ASP A 102 -1.50 -11.95 -4.93
C ASP A 102 -0.39 -11.85 -3.87
N GLU A 103 0.86 -11.62 -4.31
CA GLU A 103 1.99 -11.57 -3.40
C GLU A 103 2.13 -10.22 -2.65
N LEU A 104 1.46 -9.16 -3.11
CA LEU A 104 1.57 -7.82 -2.52
C LEU A 104 0.62 -7.68 -1.32
N LEU A 105 -0.56 -8.27 -1.44
CA LEU A 105 -1.61 -8.12 -0.44
C LEU A 105 -1.20 -8.61 0.97
N PRO A 106 -0.53 -9.76 1.15
CA PRO A 106 -0.01 -10.17 2.45
C PRO A 106 0.96 -9.15 3.05
N LEU A 107 1.88 -8.61 2.25
CA LEU A 107 2.84 -7.59 2.72
C LEU A 107 2.14 -6.30 3.18
N ILE A 108 1.09 -5.89 2.47
CA ILE A 108 0.25 -4.76 2.87
C ILE A 108 -0.42 -5.04 4.22
N GLN A 109 -0.93 -6.25 4.42
CA GLN A 109 -1.57 -6.64 5.68
C GLN A 109 -0.57 -6.66 6.83
N GLU A 110 0.62 -7.23 6.61
CA GLU A 110 1.73 -7.23 7.56
C GLU A 110 2.14 -5.81 7.95
N TYR A 111 2.28 -4.90 6.98
CA TYR A 111 2.60 -3.50 7.25
C TYR A 111 1.61 -2.86 8.23
N TYR A 112 0.31 -2.95 7.95
CA TYR A 112 -0.71 -2.34 8.82
C TYR A 112 -0.90 -3.07 10.15
N ALA A 113 -0.38 -4.29 10.30
CA ALA A 113 -0.34 -5.03 11.56
C ALA A 113 0.98 -4.86 12.32
N SER A 114 1.98 -4.23 11.71
CA SER A 114 3.33 -4.11 12.27
C SER A 114 3.40 -3.17 13.47
N PRO A 115 4.30 -3.42 14.44
CA PRO A 115 4.57 -2.48 15.53
C PRO A 115 5.01 -1.11 15.03
N GLY A 116 5.77 -1.06 13.92
CA GLY A 116 6.23 0.19 13.33
C GLY A 116 5.11 1.04 12.78
N TYR A 117 4.09 0.45 12.16
CA TYR A 117 2.92 1.21 11.69
C TYR A 117 2.22 1.92 12.85
N GLU A 118 1.94 1.21 13.95
CA GLU A 118 1.30 1.79 15.12
C GLU A 118 2.15 2.91 15.74
N SER A 119 3.46 2.69 15.84
CA SER A 119 4.42 3.70 16.30
C SER A 119 4.44 4.94 15.40
N LEU A 120 4.42 4.75 14.09
CA LEU A 120 4.46 5.80 13.07
C LEU A 120 3.14 6.56 12.92
N LYS A 121 2.01 5.97 13.34
CA LYS A 121 0.70 6.65 13.35
C LYS A 121 0.72 7.95 14.16
N SER A 122 1.53 7.98 15.22
CA SER A 122 1.74 9.17 16.06
C SER A 122 2.84 10.12 15.56
N ARG A 123 3.59 9.74 14.51
CA ARG A 123 4.75 10.46 13.95
C ARG A 123 4.54 10.77 12.46
N PRO A 124 3.62 11.68 12.11
CA PRO A 124 3.23 11.92 10.72
C PRO A 124 4.34 12.47 9.82
N LEU A 125 5.41 13.03 10.38
CA LEU A 125 6.57 13.51 9.60
C LEU A 125 7.49 12.37 9.15
N GLU A 126 7.44 11.22 9.83
CA GLU A 126 8.26 10.03 9.51
C GLU A 126 7.50 9.01 8.65
N ARG A 127 6.17 9.17 8.52
CA ARG A 127 5.30 8.34 7.71
C ARG A 127 4.75 9.11 6.52
N ILE A 128 5.11 8.66 5.32
CA ILE A 128 4.54 9.17 4.08
C ILE A 128 3.34 8.30 3.73
N ASN A 129 2.14 8.84 3.92
CA ASN A 129 0.89 8.20 3.49
C ASN A 129 0.66 8.36 1.97
N LEU A 130 -0.27 7.58 1.43
CA LEU A 130 -0.52 7.51 0.00
C LEU A 130 -1.16 8.79 -0.56
N LEU A 131 -1.90 9.53 0.27
CA LEU A 131 -2.48 10.82 -0.13
C LEU A 131 -1.43 11.94 -0.18
N ALA A 132 -0.47 11.99 0.74
CA ALA A 132 0.63 12.96 0.68
C ALA A 132 1.47 12.77 -0.59
N PHE A 133 1.61 11.51 -1.02
CA PHE A 133 2.28 11.16 -2.27
C PHE A 133 1.51 11.58 -3.54
N SER A 134 0.20 11.87 -3.45
CA SER A 134 -0.57 12.38 -4.58
C SER A 134 -0.17 13.82 -4.97
N SER A 135 0.53 14.54 -4.09
CA SER A 135 1.07 15.86 -4.39
C SER A 135 2.34 15.75 -5.25
N TYR A 136 2.42 16.54 -6.32
CA TYR A 136 3.56 16.56 -7.26
C TYR A 136 4.92 16.92 -6.63
N PHE A 137 4.92 17.41 -5.39
CA PHE A 137 6.13 17.90 -4.71
C PHE A 137 6.82 16.86 -3.80
N SER A 138 6.21 15.69 -3.57
CA SER A 138 6.87 14.64 -2.76
C SER A 138 7.76 13.77 -3.63
N SER A 139 9.07 13.82 -3.40
CA SER A 139 10.06 12.93 -4.07
C SER A 139 10.21 11.58 -3.37
N ALA A 140 9.76 11.46 -2.12
CA ALA A 140 9.92 10.26 -1.32
C ALA A 140 8.75 9.29 -1.52
N GLU A 141 9.07 8.00 -1.66
CA GLU A 141 8.10 6.93 -1.83
C GLU A 141 7.29 6.71 -0.55
N PRO A 142 6.00 6.34 -0.64
CA PRO A 142 5.20 6.06 0.54
C PRO A 142 5.79 4.97 1.42
N THR A 143 5.65 5.10 2.74
CA THR A 143 6.26 4.17 3.70
C THR A 143 5.80 2.71 3.49
N VAL A 144 4.53 2.50 3.15
CA VAL A 144 3.99 1.17 2.82
C VAL A 144 4.62 0.57 1.57
N VAL A 145 4.97 1.39 0.57
CA VAL A 145 5.66 0.92 -0.65
C VAL A 145 7.08 0.49 -0.30
N GLN A 146 7.78 1.30 0.51
CA GLN A 146 9.12 0.96 0.98
C GLN A 146 9.10 -0.36 1.79
N TYR A 147 8.12 -0.55 2.67
CA TYR A 147 7.92 -1.82 3.39
C TYR A 147 7.76 -3.02 2.45
N CYS A 148 6.96 -2.86 1.39
CA CYS A 148 6.66 -3.97 0.47
C CYS A 148 7.82 -4.31 -0.48
N CYS A 149 8.76 -3.39 -0.66
CA CYS A 149 9.77 -3.45 -1.73
C CYS A 149 11.21 -3.48 -1.24
N ILE A 150 11.51 -3.03 -0.02
CA ILE A 150 12.86 -2.88 0.51
C ILE A 150 12.97 -3.66 1.83
N GLU A 151 13.82 -4.68 1.86
CA GLU A 151 14.00 -5.57 3.01
C GLU A 151 14.41 -4.81 4.28
N GLN A 152 15.37 -3.88 4.18
CA GLN A 152 15.81 -3.06 5.32
C GLN A 152 14.67 -2.19 5.88
N ALA A 153 13.80 -1.68 5.01
CA ALA A 153 12.65 -0.88 5.44
C ALA A 153 11.62 -1.76 6.17
N LYS A 154 11.39 -2.99 5.67
CA LYS A 154 10.55 -3.98 6.32
C LYS A 154 11.07 -4.32 7.71
N GLU A 155 12.34 -4.68 7.84
CA GLU A 155 12.98 -5.00 9.13
C GLU A 155 12.87 -3.84 10.13
N TRP A 156 13.15 -2.62 9.69
CA TRP A 156 13.04 -1.43 10.53
C TRP A 156 11.61 -1.20 11.03
N ILE A 157 10.61 -1.32 10.15
CA ILE A 157 9.18 -1.19 10.52
C ILE A 157 8.75 -2.33 11.45
N ASP A 158 9.13 -3.57 11.17
CA ASP A 158 8.81 -4.73 12.00
C ASP A 158 9.46 -4.62 13.40
N SER A 159 10.62 -3.97 13.52
CA SER A 159 11.28 -3.66 14.79
C SER A 159 10.64 -2.53 15.62
N GLY A 160 9.53 -1.95 15.15
CA GLY A 160 8.83 -0.86 15.84
C GLY A 160 9.20 0.55 15.39
N ALA A 161 9.96 0.67 14.29
CA ALA A 161 10.40 1.93 13.72
C ALA A 161 11.09 2.85 14.75
N THR A 162 11.99 2.28 15.57
CA THR A 162 12.67 3.01 16.65
C THR A 162 13.51 4.16 16.10
N SER A 163 13.49 5.31 16.78
CA SER A 163 14.06 6.60 16.35
C SER A 163 15.59 6.67 16.26
N SER A 164 16.30 5.54 16.39
CA SER A 164 17.76 5.48 16.27
C SER A 164 18.20 5.20 14.82
N GLN A 165 18.70 6.25 14.17
CA GLN A 165 19.66 6.29 13.06
C GLN A 165 19.30 5.92 11.62
N GLN A 166 18.15 5.31 11.28
CA GLN A 166 17.82 5.10 9.85
C GLN A 166 16.33 5.29 9.57
N ALA A 167 15.92 6.54 9.35
CA ALA A 167 14.63 6.80 8.73
C ALA A 167 14.67 6.31 7.26
N PRO A 168 13.54 5.85 6.69
CA PRO A 168 13.50 5.30 5.33
C PRO A 168 13.97 6.28 4.25
N LEU A 169 13.91 7.59 4.55
CA LEU A 169 14.44 8.66 3.71
C LEU A 169 15.94 8.49 3.37
N SER A 170 16.75 7.83 4.22
CA SER A 170 18.15 7.51 3.89
C SER A 170 18.31 6.19 3.10
N LEU A 171 17.37 5.25 3.23
CA LEU A 171 17.46 3.91 2.62
C LEU A 171 17.12 3.92 1.12
N ALA A 172 16.17 4.76 0.69
CA ALA A 172 15.87 4.94 -0.74
C ALA A 172 17.07 5.50 -1.54
N THR A 173 17.92 6.34 -0.91
CA THR A 173 19.15 6.87 -1.52
C THR A 173 20.23 5.78 -1.66
N ILE A 174 20.34 4.86 -0.70
CA ILE A 174 21.35 3.80 -0.71
C ILE A 174 20.98 2.68 -1.70
N ALA A 175 19.70 2.30 -1.81
CA ALA A 175 19.23 1.28 -2.75
C ALA A 175 19.47 1.67 -4.23
N PHE A 176 19.46 2.97 -4.55
CA PHE A 176 19.78 3.47 -5.90
C PHE A 176 21.29 3.54 -6.16
N ALA A 177 22.10 3.85 -5.16
CA ALA A 177 23.55 3.92 -5.30
C ALA A 177 24.21 2.54 -5.54
N GLY A 178 23.62 1.45 -5.03
CA GLY A 178 24.15 0.09 -5.16
C GLY A 178 23.87 -0.62 -6.50
N LYS A 179 23.11 -0.02 -7.43
CA LYS A 179 22.79 -0.63 -8.75
C LYS A 179 23.71 -0.21 -9.90
N HIS A 180 24.76 0.57 -9.63
CA HIS A 180 25.74 1.04 -10.62
C HIS A 180 27.19 0.60 -10.32
N SER A 181 27.38 -0.63 -9.84
CA SER A 181 28.72 -1.22 -9.66
C SER A 181 28.80 -2.61 -10.26
#